data_AF-E6QTZ2-F1
#
_entry.id   AF-E6QTZ2-F1
#
_cell.length_a   1.000
_cell.length_b   1.000
_cell.length_c   1.000
_cell.angle_alpha   90.00
_cell.angle_beta   90.00
_cell.angle_gamma   90.00
#
_symmetry.space_group_name_H-M   'P 1'
#
loop_
_entity.id
_entity.type
_entity.pdbx_description
1 polymer ?
#
loop_
_entity_poly.entity_id
_entity_poly.type
_entity_poly.pdbx_seq_one_letter_code
_entity_poly.pdbx_strand_id
1 'polypeptide(L)'
;MLLNQKLIDDISDKISQTLNHGPVKDLEHNLRALLQSLLQKLDLVTREEFDVQQQVLVRTREQLVALEVRVAALESAAAPLAAETQAQHPRRTGSKSERPPAAETATE
;
A
#
# COMPACT_ATOMS: atom_id res chain seq x y z
N MET A 1 1.63 19.92 0.43
CA MET A 1 2.79 20.79 0.74
C MET A 1 2.56 22.28 0.42
N LEU A 2 1.58 22.66 -0.39
CA LEU A 2 1.33 24.08 -0.78
C LEU A 2 0.47 24.90 0.22
N LEU A 3 -0.05 24.30 1.29
CA LEU A 3 -0.92 24.99 2.25
C LEU A 3 -0.17 25.91 3.24
N ASN A 4 1.14 25.71 3.46
CA ASN A 4 1.85 26.45 4.51
C ASN A 4 2.26 27.87 4.12
N GLN A 5 2.62 28.14 2.86
CA GLN A 5 3.18 29.45 2.50
C GLN A 5 2.13 30.57 2.59
N LYS A 6 0.95 30.37 1.99
CA LYS A 6 -0.14 31.35 2.04
C LYS A 6 -0.64 31.62 3.46
N LEU A 7 -0.68 30.58 4.30
CA LEU A 7 -1.02 30.73 5.71
C LEU A 7 0.02 31.58 6.46
N ILE A 8 1.31 31.33 6.23
CA ILE A 8 2.40 32.09 6.86
C ILE A 8 2.36 33.56 6.44
N ASP A 9 2.08 33.83 5.17
CA ASP A 9 1.98 35.19 4.63
C ASP A 9 0.78 35.94 5.25
N ASP A 10 -0.41 35.32 5.26
CA ASP A 10 -1.63 35.89 5.88
C ASP A 10 -1.46 36.18 7.39
N ILE A 11 -0.71 35.34 8.11
CA ILE A 11 -0.39 35.54 9.53
C ILE A 11 0.51 36.76 9.70
N SER A 12 1.55 36.85 8.88
CA SER A 12 2.55 37.92 8.95
C SER A 12 1.89 39.28 8.70
N ASP A 13 0.96 39.35 7.76
CA ASP A 13 0.19 40.56 7.47
C ASP A 13 -0.72 40.95 8.64
N LYS A 14 -1.41 39.98 9.26
CA LYS A 14 -2.34 40.26 10.36
C LYS A 14 -1.65 40.63 11.67
N ILE A 15 -0.47 40.05 11.92
CA ILE A 15 0.40 40.43 13.04
C ILE A 15 0.95 41.84 12.83
N SER A 16 1.40 42.18 11.62
CA SER A 16 1.94 43.50 11.31
C SER A 16 0.87 44.61 11.45
N GLN A 17 -0.38 44.33 11.05
CA GLN A 17 -1.49 45.27 11.22
C GLN A 17 -1.88 45.50 12.68
N THR A 18 -1.89 44.45 13.50
CA THR A 18 -2.26 44.56 14.92
C THR A 18 -1.18 45.23 15.78
N LEU A 19 0.10 45.01 15.45
CA LEU A 19 1.25 45.68 16.09
C LEU A 19 1.27 47.20 15.85
N ASN A 20 0.85 47.67 14.67
CA ASN A 20 0.94 49.07 14.29
C ASN A 20 -0.23 49.96 14.77
N HIS A 21 -1.34 49.37 15.25
CA HIS A 21 -2.61 50.11 15.43
C HIS A 21 -3.32 49.94 16.78
N GLY A 22 -2.83 49.13 17.73
CA GLY A 22 -3.58 48.75 18.94
C GLY A 22 -2.89 48.99 20.30
N PRO A 23 -3.65 49.28 21.38
CA PRO A 23 -3.15 49.20 22.76
C PRO A 23 -2.58 47.81 23.08
N VAL A 24 -1.52 47.75 23.91
CA VAL A 24 -0.80 46.49 24.23
C VAL A 24 -1.71 45.35 24.71
N LYS A 25 -2.79 45.68 25.43
CA LYS A 25 -3.80 44.70 25.88
C LYS A 25 -4.65 44.10 24.73
N ASP A 26 -5.00 44.91 23.74
CA ASP A 26 -5.79 44.45 22.60
C ASP A 26 -4.93 43.64 21.63
N LEU A 27 -3.62 43.90 21.59
CA LEU A 27 -2.66 43.10 20.84
C LEU A 27 -2.58 41.67 21.38
N GLU A 28 -2.49 41.49 22.70
CA GLU A 28 -2.45 40.16 23.33
C GLU A 28 -3.71 39.34 23.01
N HIS A 29 -4.89 39.97 23.13
CA HIS A 29 -6.16 39.31 22.85
C HIS A 29 -6.30 38.90 21.37
N ASN A 30 -5.99 39.82 20.45
CA ASN A 30 -6.05 39.55 19.02
C ASN A 30 -5.01 38.49 18.59
N LEU A 31 -3.78 38.55 19.12
CA LEU A 31 -2.75 37.55 18.83
C LEU A 31 -3.18 36.15 19.30
N ARG A 32 -3.79 36.05 20.48
CA ARG A 32 -4.30 34.77 20.99
C ARG A 32 -5.42 34.20 20.13
N ALA A 33 -6.35 35.05 19.70
CA ALA A 33 -7.44 34.65 18.79
C ALA A 33 -6.91 34.23 17.41
N LEU A 34 -5.89 34.92 16.88
CA LEU A 34 -5.20 34.52 15.65
C LEU A 34 -4.54 33.16 15.81
N LEU A 35 -3.71 32.96 16.84
CA LEU A 35 -3.06 31.67 17.12
C LEU A 35 -4.08 30.53 17.25
N GLN A 36 -5.19 30.76 17.95
CA GLN A 36 -6.25 29.77 18.09
C GLN A 36 -6.92 29.45 16.74
N SER A 37 -7.19 30.47 15.92
CA SER A 37 -7.74 30.27 14.57
C SER A 37 -6.75 29.52 13.65
N LEU A 38 -5.45 29.73 13.82
CA LEU A 38 -4.43 29.04 13.05
C LEU A 38 -4.30 27.58 13.45
N LEU A 39 -4.25 27.30 14.75
CA LEU A 39 -4.22 25.92 15.26
C LEU A 39 -5.48 25.16 14.81
N GLN A 40 -6.64 25.81 14.72
CA GLN A 40 -7.86 25.20 14.18
C GLN A 40 -7.83 24.96 12.66
N LYS A 41 -7.07 25.76 11.92
CA LYS A 41 -6.92 25.63 10.45
C LYS A 41 -5.84 24.63 10.06
N LEU A 42 -4.96 24.25 10.98
CA LEU A 42 -4.08 23.12 10.80
C LEU A 42 -4.88 21.84 11.05
N ASP A 43 -4.71 20.83 10.20
CA ASP A 43 -5.27 19.48 10.40
C ASP A 43 -4.56 18.80 11.58
N LEU A 44 -4.75 19.34 12.79
CA LEU A 44 -4.12 18.86 14.01
C LEU A 44 -4.79 17.56 14.41
N VAL A 45 -4.03 16.47 14.29
CA VAL A 45 -4.38 15.20 14.91
C VAL A 45 -4.04 15.30 16.39
N THR A 46 -5.00 14.99 17.25
CA THR A 46 -4.74 14.96 18.70
C THR A 46 -3.70 13.90 19.00
N ARG A 47 -2.99 14.07 20.13
CA ARG A 47 -1.98 13.09 20.55
C ARG A 47 -2.60 11.69 20.72
N GLU A 48 -3.82 11.63 21.22
CA GLU A 48 -4.57 10.39 21.44
C GLU A 48 -4.91 9.70 20.11
N GLU A 49 -5.40 10.45 19.12
CA GLU A 49 -5.67 9.90 17.77
C GLU A 49 -4.40 9.39 17.08
N PHE A 50 -3.28 10.09 17.26
CA PHE A 50 -1.98 9.63 16.75
C PHE A 50 -1.57 8.29 17.39
N ASP A 51 -1.68 8.19 18.73
CA ASP A 51 -1.32 6.98 19.45
C ASP A 51 -2.24 5.80 19.03
N VAL A 52 -3.53 6.05 18.78
CA VAL A 52 -4.47 5.05 18.23
C VAL A 52 -4.04 4.60 16.84
N GLN A 53 -3.70 5.52 15.93
CA GLN A 53 -3.24 5.17 14.58
C GLN A 53 -1.95 4.35 14.63
N GLN A 54 -1.02 4.68 15.54
CA GLN A 54 0.20 3.92 15.75
C GLN A 54 -0.11 2.47 16.18
N GLN A 55 -1.06 2.27 17.11
CA GLN A 55 -1.47 0.92 17.53
C GLN A 55 -2.11 0.13 16.38
N VAL A 56 -2.95 0.76 15.58
CA VAL A 56 -3.54 0.14 14.39
C VAL A 56 -2.43 -0.31 13.43
N LEU A 57 -1.44 0.54 13.16
CA LEU A 57 -0.31 0.18 12.30
C LEU A 57 0.49 -1.02 12.83
N VAL A 58 0.76 -1.07 14.14
CA VAL A 58 1.43 -2.22 14.76
C VAL A 58 0.63 -3.51 14.52
N ARG A 59 -0.67 -3.49 14.82
CA ARG A 59 -1.55 -4.64 14.62
C ARG A 59 -1.63 -5.07 13.15
N THR A 60 -1.70 -4.13 12.22
CA THR A 60 -1.73 -4.43 10.78
C THR A 60 -0.43 -5.10 10.36
N ARG A 61 0.72 -4.67 10.88
CA ARG A 61 2.02 -5.29 10.60
C ARG A 61 2.09 -6.73 11.10
N GLU A 62 1.57 -6.99 12.30
CA GLU A 62 1.49 -8.35 12.85
C GLU A 62 0.60 -9.26 11.98
N GLN A 63 -0.57 -8.76 11.56
CA GLN A 63 -1.46 -9.51 10.67
C GLN A 63 -0.84 -9.76 9.29
N LEU A 64 -0.12 -8.79 8.76
CA LEU A 64 0.59 -8.89 7.49
C LEU A 64 1.64 -10.02 7.56
N VAL A 65 2.48 -10.04 8.60
CA VAL A 65 3.48 -11.10 8.80
C VAL A 65 2.81 -12.48 8.91
N ALA A 66 1.71 -12.59 9.66
CA ALA A 66 0.99 -13.85 9.79
C ALA A 66 0.42 -14.34 8.43
N LEU A 67 -0.07 -13.42 7.60
CA LEU A 67 -0.56 -13.72 6.25
C LEU A 67 0.58 -14.15 5.33
N GLU A 68 1.72 -13.46 5.35
CA GLU A 68 2.92 -13.83 4.58
C GLU A 68 3.37 -15.26 4.89
N VAL A 69 3.42 -15.62 6.18
CA VAL A 69 3.75 -16.99 6.61
C VAL A 69 2.73 -18.01 6.07
N ARG A 70 1.44 -17.70 6.15
CA ARG A 70 0.39 -18.58 5.65
C ARG A 70 0.46 -18.77 4.13
N VAL A 71 0.73 -17.70 3.39
CA VAL A 71 0.90 -17.76 1.93
C VAL A 71 2.12 -18.61 1.58
N ALA A 72 3.27 -18.37 2.21
CA ALA A 72 4.48 -19.15 1.98
C ALA A 72 4.28 -20.65 2.25
N ALA A 73 3.54 -21.00 3.31
CA ALA A 73 3.20 -22.38 3.62
C ALA A 73 2.31 -23.02 2.53
N LEU A 74 1.32 -22.28 2.02
CA LEU A 74 0.44 -22.75 0.94
C LEU A 74 1.17 -22.90 -0.39
N GLU A 75 2.02 -21.94 -0.75
CA GLU A 75 2.86 -22.01 -1.94
C GLU A 75 3.81 -23.21 -1.89
N SER A 76 4.42 -23.46 -0.72
CA SER A 76 5.29 -24.62 -0.49
C SER A 76 4.53 -25.95 -0.57
N ALA A 77 3.28 -25.99 -0.10
CA ALA A 77 2.43 -27.18 -0.17
C ALA A 77 1.88 -27.44 -1.58
N ALA A 78 1.71 -26.40 -2.41
CA ALA A 78 1.23 -26.52 -3.78
C ALA A 78 2.32 -26.94 -4.77
N ALA A 79 3.60 -26.62 -4.49
CA ALA A 79 4.73 -26.98 -5.33
C ALA A 79 4.89 -28.50 -5.61
N PRO A 80 4.76 -29.42 -4.63
CA PRO A 80 4.91 -30.85 -4.87
C PRO A 80 3.78 -31.49 -5.70
N LEU A 81 2.53 -31.00 -5.62
CA LEU A 81 1.40 -31.58 -6.39
C LEU A 81 1.46 -31.30 -7.90
N ALA A 82 2.10 -30.20 -8.32
CA ALA A 82 2.25 -29.87 -9.74
C ALA A 82 3.28 -30.76 -10.45
N ALA A 83 4.31 -31.23 -9.71
CA ALA A 83 5.36 -32.10 -10.25
C ALA A 83 4.88 -33.54 -10.46
N GLU A 84 4.06 -34.08 -9.57
CA GLU A 84 3.54 -35.45 -9.67
C GLU A 84 2.47 -35.61 -10.77
N THR A 85 1.68 -34.56 -11.03
CA THR A 85 0.64 -34.58 -12.09
C THR A 85 1.23 -34.64 -13.50
N GLN A 86 2.45 -34.12 -13.71
CA GLN A 86 3.12 -34.14 -15.02
C GLN A 86 3.94 -35.42 -15.27
N ALA A 87 4.29 -36.19 -14.23
CA ALA A 87 5.05 -37.43 -14.35
C ALA A 87 4.22 -38.65 -14.79
N GLN A 88 2.88 -38.57 -14.74
CA GLN A 88 1.98 -39.70 -15.05
C GLN A 88 1.40 -39.72 -16.48
N HIS A 89 1.81 -38.82 -17.38
CA HIS A 89 1.39 -38.86 -18.79
C HIS A 89 2.49 -39.47 -19.68
N PRO A 90 2.47 -40.78 -20.00
CA PRO A 90 3.46 -41.37 -20.88
C PRO A 90 3.25 -40.86 -22.31
N ARG A 91 4.27 -40.21 -22.87
CA ARG A 91 4.32 -39.76 -24.26
C ARG A 91 4.18 -40.96 -25.21
N ARG A 92 3.02 -41.12 -25.86
CA ARG A 92 2.89 -41.89 -27.11
C ARG A 92 3.15 -40.97 -28.31
N THR A 93 4.43 -40.70 -28.58
CA THR A 93 4.93 -40.13 -29.84
C THR A 93 6.32 -40.75 -30.03
N GLY A 94 6.56 -41.75 -30.88
CA GLY A 94 6.36 -41.79 -32.33
C GLY A 94 7.74 -42.00 -32.96
N SER A 95 8.03 -43.21 -33.45
CA SER A 95 9.14 -43.57 -34.36
C SER A 95 8.89 -45.03 -34.75
N LYS A 96 8.84 -45.46 -36.01
CA LYS A 96 9.62 -45.01 -37.16
C LYS A 96 8.89 -45.40 -38.44
N SER A 97 8.96 -44.51 -39.42
CA SER A 97 8.68 -44.76 -40.83
C SER A 97 9.60 -45.87 -41.34
N GLU A 98 9.04 -46.94 -41.88
CA GLU A 98 9.70 -47.81 -42.88
C GLU A 98 8.62 -48.46 -43.75
N ARG A 99 8.45 -47.91 -44.96
CA ARG A 99 7.82 -48.53 -46.14
C ARG A 99 8.93 -48.61 -47.21
N PRO A 100 8.84 -49.44 -48.26
CA PRO A 100 8.15 -50.73 -48.48
C PRO A 100 9.20 -51.75 -49.08
N PRO A 101 8.93 -52.80 -49.90
CA PRO A 101 8.11 -52.82 -51.13
C PRO A 101 7.13 -54.01 -51.24
N ALA A 102 6.32 -53.95 -52.29
CA ALA A 102 5.19 -54.81 -52.63
C ALA A 102 5.54 -56.28 -52.91
N ALA A 103 4.57 -57.18 -52.65
CA ALA A 103 4.23 -58.30 -53.53
C ALA A 103 2.94 -59.01 -53.05
N GLU A 104 2.05 -59.28 -54.03
CA GLU A 104 1.24 -60.50 -54.18
C GLU A 104 0.09 -60.77 -53.20
N THR A 105 -1.18 -60.51 -53.58
CA THR A 105 -2.11 -61.33 -54.41
C THR A 105 -2.75 -62.51 -53.68
N ALA A 106 -4.08 -62.56 -53.82
CA ALA A 106 -4.97 -63.74 -53.76
C ALA A 106 -5.23 -64.36 -52.37
N THR A 107 -6.48 -64.33 -51.89
CA THR A 107 -7.49 -65.38 -52.08
C THR A 107 -7.10 -66.66 -51.33
N GLU A 108 -7.74 -66.93 -50.17
CA GLU A 108 -8.66 -68.06 -49.93
C GLU A 108 -9.23 -67.98 -48.50
#